data_AF-Q022R0-F1
#
_entry.id   AF-Q022R0-F1
#
_cell.length_a   1.000
_cell.length_b   1.000
_cell.length_c   1.000
_cell.angle_alpha   90.00
_cell.angle_beta   90.00
_cell.angle_gamma   90.00
#
_symmetry.space_group_name_H-M   'P 1'
#
loop_
_entity.id
_entity.type
_entity.pdbx_description
1 polymer ?
#
loop_
_entity_poly.entity_id
_entity_poly.type
_entity_poly.pdbx_seq_one_letter_code
_entity_poly.pdbx_strand_id
1 'polypeptide(L)'
;MEMVALLKSIDGVVHGGKAIVSADNSIIVAMVQEALRHGRTATFYVSPEQGQAVMRWYWTPGRVKEIGMEPVSKEERARIESELGFKCAGTWFSNRLECTCGAVYGMFEFMQQGLREHDRDWIKAVLDLKNTAVLRINPSLDAFCPQCNQLFIHGHWYEMKKSDGTLIYGCCKGEIPGTILT
;
A
#
# COMPACT_ATOMS: atom_id res chain seq x y z
N MET A 1 10.27 -8.98 30.79
CA MET A 1 8.79 -8.99 30.64
C MET A 1 8.34 -8.66 29.22
N GLU A 2 8.99 -7.73 28.52
CA GLU A 2 8.63 -7.34 27.15
C GLU A 2 8.70 -8.48 26.12
N MET A 3 9.74 -9.32 26.17
CA MET A 3 9.87 -10.49 25.27
C MET A 3 8.74 -11.51 25.44
N VAL A 4 8.28 -11.73 26.67
CA VAL A 4 7.16 -12.66 26.94
C VAL A 4 5.85 -12.09 26.40
N ALA A 5 5.65 -10.76 26.51
CA ALA A 5 4.49 -10.10 25.91
C ALA A 5 4.54 -10.19 24.37
N LEU A 6 5.71 -9.98 23.76
CA LEU A 6 5.90 -10.14 22.32
C LEU A 6 5.58 -11.57 21.85
N LEU A 7 6.12 -12.59 22.52
CA LEU A 7 5.86 -13.99 22.17
C LEU A 7 4.37 -14.35 22.32
N LYS A 8 3.67 -13.81 23.33
CA LYS A 8 2.21 -13.95 23.46
C LYS A 8 1.45 -13.29 22.32
N SER A 9 1.88 -12.12 21.86
CA SER A 9 1.27 -11.46 20.69
C SER A 9 1.51 -12.28 19.42
N ILE A 10 2.71 -12.83 19.23
CA ILE A 10 3.02 -13.73 18.11
C ILE A 10 2.14 -14.98 18.17
N ASP A 11 2.04 -15.61 19.34
CA ASP A 11 1.19 -16.78 19.57
C ASP A 11 -0.29 -16.48 19.25
N GLY A 12 -0.79 -15.33 19.67
CA GLY A 12 -2.13 -14.86 19.32
C GLY A 12 -2.35 -14.68 17.81
N VAL A 13 -1.37 -14.12 17.09
CA VAL A 13 -1.45 -13.98 15.62
C VAL A 13 -1.45 -15.35 14.93
N VAL A 14 -0.63 -16.29 15.40
CA VAL A 14 -0.58 -17.65 14.88
C VAL A 14 -1.87 -18.42 15.17
N HIS A 15 -2.39 -18.32 16.40
CA HIS A 15 -3.67 -18.90 16.78
C HIS A 15 -4.84 -18.37 15.92
N GLY A 16 -4.77 -17.11 15.49
CA GLY A 16 -5.70 -16.50 14.54
C GLY A 16 -5.55 -16.99 13.08
N GLY A 17 -4.74 -18.02 12.83
CA GLY A 17 -4.55 -18.64 11.51
C GLY A 17 -3.61 -17.85 10.59
N LYS A 18 -2.81 -16.91 11.11
CA LYS A 18 -1.83 -16.15 10.34
C LYS A 18 -0.43 -16.73 10.52
N ALA A 19 0.37 -16.71 9.46
CA ALA A 19 1.78 -17.09 9.56
C ALA A 19 2.63 -15.88 9.97
N ILE A 20 3.61 -16.10 10.84
CA ILE A 20 4.71 -15.17 11.12
C ILE A 20 5.99 -15.75 10.53
N VAL A 21 6.70 -14.95 9.74
CA VAL A 21 7.97 -15.35 9.10
C VAL A 21 9.08 -14.46 9.62
N SER A 22 10.12 -15.06 10.18
CA SER A 22 11.38 -14.39 10.53
C SER A 22 12.46 -14.86 9.57
N ALA A 23 12.94 -13.94 8.74
CA ALA A 23 13.93 -14.21 7.72
C ALA A 23 14.76 -12.95 7.45
N ASP A 24 15.89 -13.10 6.77
CA ASP A 24 16.67 -11.95 6.32
C ASP A 24 15.94 -11.16 5.22
N ASN A 25 16.46 -9.96 4.92
CA ASN A 25 15.85 -9.04 3.97
C ASN A 25 15.74 -9.64 2.55
N SER A 26 16.68 -10.48 2.13
CA SER A 26 16.68 -11.06 0.77
C SER A 26 15.55 -12.06 0.60
N ILE A 27 15.29 -12.89 1.61
CA ILE A 27 14.17 -13.84 1.61
C ILE A 27 12.83 -13.10 1.60
N ILE A 28 12.67 -12.06 2.43
CA ILE A 28 11.44 -11.25 2.45
C ILE A 28 11.17 -10.60 1.09
N VAL A 29 12.19 -10.02 0.45
CA VAL A 29 12.05 -9.47 -0.90
C VAL A 29 11.67 -10.57 -1.89
N ALA A 30 12.32 -11.73 -1.86
CA ALA A 30 12.01 -12.86 -2.75
C ALA A 30 10.55 -13.35 -2.58
N MET A 31 10.04 -13.43 -1.35
CA MET A 31 8.64 -13.79 -1.09
C MET A 31 7.65 -12.79 -1.72
N VAL A 32 7.95 -11.50 -1.64
CA VAL A 32 7.14 -10.45 -2.27
C VAL A 32 7.18 -10.57 -3.79
N GLN A 33 8.37 -10.77 -4.37
CA GLN A 33 8.55 -10.97 -5.80
C GLN A 33 7.76 -12.18 -6.31
N GLU A 34 7.82 -13.29 -5.58
CA GLU A 34 7.11 -14.52 -5.89
C GLU A 34 5.59 -14.33 -5.87
N ALA A 35 5.06 -13.70 -4.82
CA ALA A 35 3.64 -13.37 -4.74
C ALA A 35 3.20 -12.48 -5.91
N LEU A 36 4.03 -11.49 -6.29
CA LEU A 36 3.75 -10.61 -7.40
C LEU A 36 3.71 -11.37 -8.74
N ARG A 37 4.75 -12.15 -9.04
CA ARG A 37 4.89 -12.93 -10.29
C ARG A 37 3.75 -13.90 -10.51
N HIS A 38 3.29 -14.57 -9.46
CA HIS A 38 2.22 -15.54 -9.56
C HIS A 38 0.82 -14.94 -9.43
N GLY A 39 0.68 -13.61 -9.48
CA GLY A 39 -0.62 -12.95 -9.36
C GLY A 39 -1.30 -13.18 -8.01
N ARG A 40 -0.55 -13.60 -6.97
CA ARG A 40 -1.09 -13.94 -5.66
C ARG A 40 -1.32 -12.67 -4.85
N THR A 41 -2.49 -12.58 -4.23
CA THR A 41 -2.79 -11.49 -3.30
C THR A 41 -2.17 -11.80 -1.94
N ALA A 42 -1.38 -10.85 -1.42
CA ALA A 42 -0.77 -10.95 -0.10
C ALA A 42 -0.62 -9.56 0.53
N THR A 43 -0.65 -9.50 1.86
CA THR A 43 -0.29 -8.28 2.61
C THR A 43 0.89 -8.61 3.50
N PHE A 44 1.97 -7.85 3.33
CA PHE A 44 3.20 -8.00 4.10
C PHE A 44 3.31 -6.85 5.10
N TYR A 45 3.54 -7.21 6.37
CA TYR A 45 3.89 -6.29 7.45
C TYR A 45 5.38 -6.45 7.70
N VAL A 46 6.18 -5.51 7.22
CA VAL A 46 7.65 -5.62 7.16
C VAL A 46 8.32 -4.44 7.84
N SER A 47 9.62 -4.52 8.12
CA SER A 47 10.34 -3.32 8.57
C SER A 47 10.32 -2.25 7.45
N PRO A 48 10.45 -0.96 7.79
CA PRO A 48 10.52 0.06 6.75
C PRO A 48 11.69 -0.11 5.78
N GLU A 49 12.83 -0.63 6.23
CA GLU A 49 14.00 -0.92 5.38
C GLU A 49 13.68 -2.02 4.36
N GLN A 50 13.02 -3.09 4.80
CA GLN A 50 12.54 -4.18 3.93
C GLN A 50 11.51 -3.65 2.92
N GLY A 51 10.56 -2.83 3.41
CA GLY A 51 9.57 -2.18 2.57
C GLY A 51 10.21 -1.31 1.48
N GLN A 52 11.19 -0.49 1.87
CA GLN A 52 11.92 0.33 0.90
C GLN A 52 12.75 -0.50 -0.09
N ALA A 53 13.33 -1.63 0.33
CA ALA A 53 14.05 -2.51 -0.59
C ALA A 53 13.13 -3.05 -1.69
N VAL A 54 11.90 -3.47 -1.32
CA VAL A 54 10.87 -3.86 -2.29
C VAL A 54 10.50 -2.69 -3.19
N MET A 55 10.24 -1.51 -2.63
CA MET A 55 9.82 -0.34 -3.42
C MET A 55 10.90 0.13 -4.40
N ARG A 56 12.19 0.09 -4.02
CA ARG A 56 13.30 0.42 -4.94
C ARG A 56 13.40 -0.54 -6.12
N TRP A 57 13.12 -1.83 -5.88
CA TRP A 57 13.09 -2.83 -6.96
C TRP A 57 11.87 -2.65 -7.86
N TYR A 58 10.70 -2.42 -7.25
CA TYR A 58 9.43 -2.41 -7.97
C TYR A 58 9.17 -1.09 -8.72
N TRP A 59 9.48 0.07 -8.12
CA TRP A 59 9.22 1.39 -8.68
C TRP A 59 10.36 1.92 -9.55
N THR A 60 10.52 1.33 -10.73
CA THR A 60 11.45 1.87 -11.73
C THR A 60 10.88 3.14 -12.38
N PRO A 61 11.72 4.08 -12.86
CA PRO A 61 11.24 5.27 -13.58
C PRO A 61 10.33 4.92 -14.77
N GLY A 62 10.64 3.85 -15.50
CA GLY A 62 9.81 3.35 -16.60
C GLY A 62 8.42 2.95 -16.13
N ARG A 63 8.34 2.19 -15.03
CA ARG A 63 7.05 1.77 -14.45
C ARG A 63 6.25 2.97 -13.93
N VAL A 64 6.89 3.87 -13.19
CA VAL A 64 6.23 5.09 -12.66
C VAL A 64 5.57 5.87 -13.78
N LYS A 65 6.27 6.03 -14.92
CA LYS A 65 5.73 6.67 -16.12
C LYS A 65 4.59 5.88 -16.76
N GLU A 66 4.77 4.57 -16.92
CA GLU A 66 3.78 3.68 -17.54
C GLU A 66 2.43 3.71 -16.82
N ILE A 67 2.45 3.64 -15.48
CA ILE A 67 1.22 3.56 -14.69
C ILE A 67 0.69 4.93 -14.24
N GLY A 68 1.36 6.02 -14.63
CA GLY A 68 0.95 7.39 -14.30
C GLY A 68 1.01 7.70 -12.80
N MET A 69 1.99 7.15 -12.07
CA MET A 69 2.18 7.50 -10.67
C MET A 69 2.71 8.93 -10.54
N GLU A 70 1.99 9.75 -9.79
CA GLU A 70 2.33 11.14 -9.55
C GLU A 70 2.24 11.50 -8.05
N PRO A 71 2.94 12.54 -7.59
CA PRO A 71 2.77 13.04 -6.23
C PRO A 71 1.32 13.49 -5.99
N VAL A 72 0.77 13.15 -4.83
CA VAL A 72 -0.52 13.67 -4.36
C VAL A 72 -0.36 15.18 -4.13
N SER A 73 -1.24 15.98 -4.75
CA SER A 73 -1.13 17.44 -4.72
C SER A 73 -1.33 18.01 -3.31
N LYS A 74 -0.91 19.26 -3.11
CA LYS A 74 -1.10 19.93 -1.81
C LYS A 74 -2.59 20.12 -1.51
N GLU A 75 -3.37 20.42 -2.54
CA GLU A 75 -4.80 20.63 -2.47
C GLU A 75 -5.51 19.33 -2.09
N GLU A 76 -5.13 18.21 -2.72
CA GLU A 76 -5.71 16.90 -2.40
C GLU A 76 -5.33 16.45 -0.98
N ARG A 77 -4.09 16.67 -0.54
CA ARG A 77 -3.67 16.39 0.84
C ARG A 77 -4.43 17.22 1.86
N ALA A 78 -4.59 18.52 1.59
CA ALA A 78 -5.37 19.41 2.45
C ALA A 78 -6.83 18.94 2.55
N ARG A 79 -7.39 18.44 1.44
CA ARG A 79 -8.74 17.86 1.39
C ARG A 79 -8.85 16.56 2.18
N ILE A 80 -7.87 15.66 2.08
CA ILE A 80 -7.80 14.44 2.93
C ILE A 80 -7.74 14.82 4.41
N GLU A 81 -6.96 15.84 4.76
CA GLU A 81 -6.82 16.30 6.13
C GLU A 81 -8.11 16.92 6.67
N SER A 82 -8.74 17.82 5.90
CA SER A 82 -9.93 18.55 6.34
C SER A 82 -11.21 17.71 6.31
N GLU A 83 -11.43 16.92 5.26
CA GLU A 83 -12.68 16.16 5.08
C GLU A 83 -12.58 14.75 5.68
N LEU A 84 -11.43 14.10 5.55
CA LEU A 84 -11.25 12.71 6.00
C LEU A 84 -10.53 12.62 7.34
N GLY A 85 -9.91 13.69 7.85
CA GLY A 85 -9.28 13.72 9.18
C GLY A 85 -8.01 12.89 9.30
N PHE A 86 -7.31 12.62 8.19
CA PHE A 86 -6.04 11.90 8.16
C PHE A 86 -4.89 12.83 7.82
N LYS A 87 -3.86 12.85 8.66
CA LYS A 87 -2.63 13.61 8.39
C LYS A 87 -1.86 12.96 7.24
N CYS A 88 -1.64 13.71 6.18
CA CYS A 88 -0.82 13.25 5.07
C CYS A 88 0.64 13.56 5.37
N ALA A 89 1.22 12.99 6.42
CA ALA A 89 2.63 13.24 6.75
C ALA A 89 3.53 12.76 5.60
N GLY A 90 4.50 13.59 5.18
CA GLY A 90 5.50 13.24 4.16
C GLY A 90 5.03 13.34 2.70
N THR A 91 5.48 12.40 1.88
CA THR A 91 5.25 12.39 0.42
C THR A 91 4.44 11.17 0.05
N TRP A 92 3.29 11.42 -0.57
CA TRP A 92 2.37 10.38 -1.02
C TRP A 92 2.30 10.43 -2.54
N PHE A 93 2.14 9.26 -3.15
CA PHE A 93 2.02 9.08 -4.59
C PHE A 93 0.81 8.25 -4.91
N SER A 94 0.20 8.53 -6.05
CA SER A 94 -0.98 7.84 -6.55
C SER A 94 -1.06 7.97 -8.05
N ASN A 95 -1.59 6.96 -8.74
CA ASN A 95 -2.10 7.18 -10.10
C ASN A 95 -3.53 7.74 -10.07
N ARG A 96 -4.01 8.19 -11.22
CA ARG A 96 -5.37 8.70 -11.42
C ARG A 96 -6.15 7.78 -12.35
N LEU A 97 -7.37 7.45 -11.95
CA LEU A 97 -8.30 6.69 -12.79
C LEU A 97 -9.43 7.62 -13.22
N GLU A 98 -9.53 7.85 -14.51
CA GLU A 98 -10.59 8.68 -15.09
C GLU A 98 -11.80 7.82 -15.39
N CYS A 99 -12.96 8.22 -14.89
CA CYS A 99 -14.23 7.59 -15.16
C CYS A 99 -14.88 8.20 -16.41
N THR A 100 -15.68 7.41 -17.11
CA THR A 100 -16.48 7.89 -18.25
C THR A 100 -17.49 8.98 -17.87
N CYS A 101 -17.89 9.08 -16.59
CA CYS A 101 -18.73 10.16 -16.09
C CYS A 101 -17.98 11.47 -15.81
N GLY A 102 -16.66 11.52 -16.05
CA GLY A 102 -15.80 12.68 -15.80
C GLY A 102 -15.24 12.76 -14.37
N ALA A 103 -15.62 11.86 -13.47
CA ALA A 103 -14.99 11.77 -12.15
C ALA A 103 -13.56 11.24 -12.26
N VAL A 104 -12.71 11.67 -11.33
CA VAL A 104 -11.36 11.12 -11.15
C VAL A 104 -11.30 10.38 -9.83
N TYR A 105 -10.68 9.21 -9.82
CA TYR A 105 -10.34 8.46 -8.63
C TYR A 105 -8.85 8.55 -8.36
N GLY A 106 -8.50 9.16 -7.24
CA GLY A 106 -7.15 9.38 -6.76
C GLY A 106 -6.94 8.88 -5.34
N MET A 107 -5.94 9.47 -4.67
CA MET A 107 -5.64 9.17 -3.28
C MET A 107 -6.79 9.58 -2.34
N PHE A 108 -7.44 10.72 -2.60
CA PHE A 108 -8.60 11.13 -1.80
C PHE A 108 -9.72 10.10 -1.88
N GLU A 109 -10.10 9.69 -3.09
CA GLU A 109 -11.18 8.73 -3.32
C GLU A 109 -10.80 7.35 -2.77
N PHE A 110 -9.52 6.96 -2.86
CA PHE A 110 -8.99 5.75 -2.23
C PHE A 110 -9.13 5.77 -0.71
N MET A 111 -8.73 6.86 -0.06
CA MET A 111 -8.89 7.01 1.39
C MET A 111 -10.36 7.04 1.81
N GLN A 112 -11.20 7.69 1.01
CA GLN A 112 -12.65 7.74 1.23
C GLN A 112 -13.29 6.36 1.07
N GLN A 113 -12.89 5.57 0.08
CA GLN A 113 -13.34 4.19 -0.08
C GLN A 113 -12.86 3.32 1.08
N GLY A 114 -11.60 3.47 1.49
CA GLY A 114 -11.06 2.81 2.68
C GLY A 114 -11.94 3.04 3.91
N LEU A 115 -12.41 4.27 4.14
CA LEU A 115 -13.33 4.60 5.25
C LEU A 115 -14.73 3.96 5.14
N ARG A 116 -15.17 3.58 3.93
CA ARG A 116 -16.43 2.86 3.74
C ARG A 116 -16.29 1.37 4.01
N GLU A 117 -15.13 0.80 3.67
CA GLU A 117 -14.85 -0.64 3.78
C GLU A 117 -14.24 -1.04 5.12
N HIS A 118 -13.56 -0.10 5.75
CA HIS A 118 -12.88 -0.27 7.03
C HIS A 118 -13.27 0.89 7.95
N ASP A 119 -13.32 0.63 9.24
CA ASP A 119 -13.53 1.72 10.18
C ASP A 119 -12.31 2.68 10.22
N ARG A 120 -12.58 3.89 10.72
CA ARG A 120 -11.58 4.96 10.83
C ARG A 120 -10.41 4.57 11.71
N ASP A 121 -10.65 3.82 12.77
CA ASP A 121 -9.63 3.48 13.76
C ASP A 121 -8.65 2.46 13.20
N TRP A 122 -9.11 1.56 12.34
CA TRP A 122 -8.29 0.63 11.59
C TRP A 122 -7.32 1.36 10.66
N ILE A 123 -7.81 2.32 9.87
CA ILE A 123 -6.94 3.10 8.95
C ILE A 123 -5.91 3.90 9.75
N LYS A 124 -6.33 4.55 10.85
CA LYS A 124 -5.40 5.25 11.74
C LYS A 124 -4.34 4.31 12.29
N ALA A 125 -4.74 3.14 12.80
CA ALA A 125 -3.82 2.16 13.35
C ALA A 125 -2.76 1.72 12.33
N VAL A 126 -3.15 1.51 11.07
CA VAL A 126 -2.22 1.19 9.98
C VAL A 126 -1.27 2.35 9.69
N LEU A 127 -1.76 3.59 9.60
CA LEU A 127 -0.93 4.76 9.30
C LEU A 127 0.00 5.15 10.47
N ASP A 128 -0.39 4.83 11.71
CA ASP A 128 0.36 5.15 12.93
C ASP A 128 1.42 4.08 13.27
N LEU A 129 1.54 3.00 12.48
CA LEU A 129 2.60 2.02 12.65
C LEU A 129 3.98 2.70 12.58
N LYS A 130 4.73 2.59 13.69
CA LYS A 130 6.02 3.29 13.82
C LYS A 130 7.15 2.54 13.11
N ASN A 131 7.20 1.23 13.33
CA ASN A 131 8.30 0.35 12.93
C ASN A 131 7.87 -0.69 11.88
N THR A 132 6.76 -0.42 11.18
CA THR A 132 6.20 -1.37 10.22
C THR A 132 5.74 -0.61 8.98
N ALA A 133 6.14 -1.10 7.82
CA ALA A 133 5.56 -0.75 6.53
C ALA A 133 4.59 -1.85 6.10
N VAL A 134 3.46 -1.47 5.52
CA VAL A 134 2.47 -2.39 4.99
C VAL A 134 2.55 -2.39 3.47
N LEU A 135 2.81 -3.55 2.89
CA LEU A 135 2.83 -3.75 1.44
C LEU A 135 1.67 -4.61 1.00
N ARG A 136 0.84 -4.10 0.09
CA ARG A 136 -0.22 -4.88 -0.54
C ARG A 136 0.22 -5.36 -1.91
N ILE A 137 0.32 -6.67 -2.06
CA ILE A 137 0.75 -7.33 -3.29
C ILE A 137 -0.47 -7.88 -4.01
N ASN A 138 -0.60 -7.55 -5.30
CA ASN A 138 -1.77 -7.82 -6.14
C ASN A 138 -3.08 -7.63 -5.36
N PRO A 139 -3.33 -6.45 -4.74
CA PRO A 139 -4.52 -6.24 -3.96
C PRO A 139 -5.76 -6.49 -4.84
N SER A 140 -6.68 -7.26 -4.28
CA SER A 140 -8.03 -7.50 -4.82
C SER A 140 -8.99 -6.35 -4.53
N LEU A 141 -8.46 -5.17 -4.18
CA LEU A 141 -9.30 -4.01 -3.92
C LEU A 141 -9.79 -3.47 -5.27
N ASP A 142 -11.09 -3.61 -5.48
CA ASP A 142 -11.82 -3.00 -6.58
C ASP A 142 -11.95 -1.51 -6.33
N ALA A 143 -11.49 -0.66 -7.27
CA ALA A 143 -11.70 0.77 -7.17
C ALA A 143 -13.05 1.13 -7.80
N PHE A 144 -13.87 1.92 -7.09
CA PHE A 144 -15.19 2.34 -7.59
C PHE A 144 -15.25 3.85 -7.79
N CYS A 145 -15.79 4.28 -8.93
CA CYS A 145 -16.02 5.70 -9.19
C CYS A 145 -16.92 6.31 -8.09
N PRO A 146 -16.52 7.43 -7.46
CA PRO A 146 -17.29 8.03 -6.37
C PRO A 146 -18.64 8.62 -6.80
N GLN A 147 -18.85 8.83 -8.11
CA GLN A 147 -20.06 9.47 -8.63
C GLN A 147 -21.06 8.46 -9.21
N CYS A 148 -20.63 7.59 -10.11
CA CYS A 148 -21.50 6.64 -10.79
C CYS A 148 -21.35 5.19 -10.30
N ASN A 149 -20.44 4.94 -9.35
CA ASN A 149 -20.17 3.63 -8.75
C ASN A 149 -19.74 2.54 -9.75
N GLN A 150 -19.27 2.93 -10.94
CA GLN A 150 -18.67 2.00 -11.89
C GLN A 150 -17.32 1.49 -11.36
N LEU A 151 -17.11 0.18 -11.53
CA LEU A 151 -15.84 -0.47 -11.26
C LEU A 151 -14.78 0.00 -12.26
N PHE A 152 -13.61 0.40 -11.76
CA PHE A 152 -12.45 0.60 -12.61
C PHE A 152 -11.80 -0.75 -12.95
N ILE A 153 -11.70 -1.04 -14.25
CA ILE A 153 -11.01 -2.24 -14.75
C ILE A 153 -9.48 -2.11 -14.67
N HIS A 154 -8.97 -0.89 -14.47
CA HIS A 154 -7.55 -0.59 -14.30
C HIS A 154 -7.16 -0.57 -12.83
N GLY A 155 -5.93 -0.97 -12.54
CA GLY A 155 -5.41 -0.95 -11.16
C GLY A 155 -5.25 0.46 -10.62
N HIS A 156 -5.49 0.61 -9.31
CA HIS A 156 -5.04 1.78 -8.57
C HIS A 156 -3.70 1.46 -7.90
N TRP A 157 -2.73 2.35 -8.04
CA TRP A 157 -1.44 2.26 -7.39
C TRP A 157 -1.19 3.44 -6.47
N TYR A 158 -0.55 3.18 -5.34
CA TYR A 158 -0.29 4.16 -4.31
C TYR A 158 0.97 3.83 -3.50
N GLU A 159 1.57 4.88 -2.95
CA GLU A 159 2.68 4.82 -2.00
C GLU A 159 2.55 5.98 -0.98
N MET A 160 2.73 5.70 0.30
CA MET A 160 2.66 6.68 1.39
C MET A 160 3.94 6.61 2.22
N LYS A 161 4.64 7.74 2.35
CA LYS A 161 5.87 7.86 3.15
C LYS A 161 5.71 8.93 4.22
N LYS A 162 6.36 8.75 5.37
CA LYS A 162 6.53 9.76 6.42
C LYS A 162 7.39 10.92 5.93
N SER A 163 7.46 11.99 6.72
CA SER A 163 8.27 13.19 6.43
C SER A 163 9.77 12.91 6.30
N ASP A 164 10.26 11.85 6.93
CA ASP A 164 11.66 11.38 6.83
C ASP A 164 11.88 10.44 5.63
N GLY A 165 10.87 10.20 4.80
CA GLY A 165 10.94 9.29 3.65
C GLY A 165 10.70 7.81 3.99
N THR A 166 10.43 7.47 5.26
CA THR A 166 10.11 6.11 5.70
C THR A 166 8.81 5.64 5.07
N LEU A 167 8.83 4.46 4.43
CA LEU A 167 7.62 3.87 3.84
C LEU A 167 6.64 3.46 4.95
N ILE A 168 5.37 3.81 4.78
CA ILE A 168 4.27 3.44 5.69
C ILE A 168 3.39 2.39 5.03
N TYR A 169 2.95 2.69 3.81
CA TYR A 169 1.92 1.93 3.13
C TYR A 169 2.15 2.01 1.63
N GLY A 170 2.05 0.91 0.92
CA GLY A 170 2.19 0.92 -0.53
C GLY A 170 1.68 -0.35 -1.16
N CYS A 171 1.58 -0.34 -2.48
CA CYS A 171 1.16 -1.53 -3.22
C CYS A 171 2.09 -1.87 -4.38
N CYS A 172 2.12 -3.16 -4.70
CA CYS A 172 2.70 -3.70 -5.91
C CYS A 172 1.63 -4.54 -6.61
N LYS A 173 1.42 -4.34 -7.91
CA LYS A 173 0.43 -5.10 -8.71
C LYS A 173 0.91 -5.25 -10.13
N GLY A 174 0.72 -6.44 -10.69
CA GLY A 174 1.10 -6.77 -12.06
C GLY A 174 2.60 -7.00 -12.22
N GLU A 175 2.97 -7.65 -13.32
CA GLU A 175 4.36 -7.95 -13.64
C GLU A 175 5.18 -6.68 -13.86
N ILE A 176 6.50 -6.76 -13.65
CA ILE A 176 7.45 -5.70 -14.02
C ILE A 176 7.97 -6.02 -15.43
N PRO A 177 7.61 -5.23 -16.47
CA PRO A 177 8.06 -5.46 -17.83
C PRO A 177 9.59 -5.54 -17.91
N GLY A 178 10.11 -6.55 -18.60
CA GLY A 178 11.55 -6.70 -18.83
C GLY A 178 12.36 -7.31 -17.68
N THR A 179 11.72 -7.76 -16.60
CA THR A 179 12.41 -8.55 -15.56
C THR A 179 12.43 -10.03 -15.95
N ILE A 180 13.09 -10.36 -17.06
CA ILE A 180 13.61 -11.71 -17.25
C ILE A 180 14.90 -11.74 -16.46
N LEU A 181 14.95 -12.51 -15.39
CA LEU A 181 16.21 -12.80 -14.71
C LEU A 181 16.31 -14.32 -14.58
N THR A 182 17.28 -14.83 -15.32
CA THR A 182 17.90 -16.17 -15.26
C THR A 182 18.02 -16.71 -13.84
#